data_AF-A0A7X6CW91-F1
#
_entry.id   AF-A0A7X6CW91-F1
#
_cell.length_a   1.000
_cell.length_b   1.000
_cell.length_c   1.000
_cell.angle_alpha   90.00
_cell.angle_beta   90.00
_cell.angle_gamma   90.00
#
_symmetry.space_group_name_H-M   'P 1'
#
loop_
_entity.id
_entity.type
_entity.pdbx_description
1 polymer ?
#
loop_
_entity_poly.entity_id
_entity_poly.type
_entity_poly.pdbx_seq_one_letter_code
_entity_poly.pdbx_strand_id
1 'polypeptide(L)'
;MDLGEVSSVTGLDKSTIAYYVDQKIVTPLYPHRRRADEAEYAQEDLSKLKACANLRRLELPLDQVREVLGSRESAAKILVDYYGVLKKRLENEQVRLGCLQHLDLGQFEDISEIIDTFAELKLDLPLPGRDTDHDADRERRLTFNKMRAELYELETIRQQLSRSKSRYFRLMLIFLFLFIACLGWIISPYLF
;
A
#
# COMPACT_ATOMS: atom_id res chain seq x y z
N MET A 1 -18.95 -12.17 11.17
CA MET A 1 -18.40 -11.30 12.23
C MET A 1 -18.18 -9.91 11.65
N ASP A 2 -18.47 -8.86 12.41
CA ASP A 2 -18.19 -7.49 11.99
C ASP A 2 -16.72 -7.10 12.20
N LEU A 3 -16.30 -5.95 11.69
CA LEU A 3 -14.91 -5.48 11.81
C LEU A 3 -14.47 -5.28 13.27
N GLY A 4 -15.38 -4.94 14.18
CA GLY A 4 -15.09 -4.79 15.61
C GLY A 4 -14.76 -6.12 16.29
N GLU A 5 -15.60 -7.12 16.04
CA GLU A 5 -15.41 -8.48 16.53
C GLU A 5 -14.12 -9.10 15.97
N VAL A 6 -13.86 -8.91 14.66
CA VAL A 6 -12.61 -9.40 14.05
C VAL A 6 -11.39 -8.72 14.66
N SER A 7 -11.43 -7.41 14.87
CA SER A 7 -10.34 -6.68 15.53
C SER A 7 -10.05 -7.24 16.93
N SER A 8 -11.10 -7.50 17.71
CA SER A 8 -10.98 -8.10 19.05
C SER A 8 -10.37 -9.51 19.01
N VAL A 9 -10.83 -10.37 18.10
CA VAL A 9 -10.41 -11.78 18.03
C VAL A 9 -9.02 -11.98 17.37
N THR A 10 -8.65 -11.09 16.46
CA THR A 10 -7.34 -11.12 15.78
C THR A 10 -6.25 -10.34 16.52
N GLY A 11 -6.63 -9.39 17.37
CA GLY A 11 -5.70 -8.44 17.99
C GLY A 11 -5.13 -7.42 17.02
N LEU A 12 -5.70 -7.31 15.81
CA LEU A 12 -5.31 -6.31 14.82
C LEU A 12 -6.19 -5.09 14.95
N ASP A 13 -5.63 -3.90 14.81
CA ASP A 13 -6.43 -2.70 14.72
C ASP A 13 -7.28 -2.69 13.43
N LYS A 14 -8.40 -1.96 13.48
CA LYS A 14 -9.34 -1.87 12.36
C LYS A 14 -8.69 -1.33 11.10
N SER A 15 -7.75 -0.39 11.22
CA SER A 15 -7.00 0.20 10.10
C SER A 15 -6.11 -0.82 9.38
N THR A 16 -5.49 -1.74 10.11
CA THR A 16 -4.62 -2.80 9.60
C THR A 16 -5.45 -3.83 8.86
N ILE A 17 -6.60 -4.22 9.43
CA ILE A 17 -7.55 -5.10 8.74
C ILE A 17 -8.04 -4.44 7.45
N ALA A 18 -8.46 -3.17 7.52
CA ALA A 18 -8.89 -2.42 6.34
C ALA A 18 -7.79 -2.33 5.28
N TYR A 19 -6.57 -2.06 5.69
CA TYR A 19 -5.42 -2.03 4.79
C TYR A 19 -5.18 -3.39 4.12
N TYR A 20 -5.26 -4.51 4.85
CA TYR A 20 -5.11 -5.84 4.24
C TYR A 20 -6.22 -6.19 3.26
N VAL A 21 -7.44 -5.71 3.51
CA VAL A 21 -8.58 -5.86 2.58
C VAL A 21 -8.38 -4.99 1.34
N ASP A 22 -8.00 -3.73 1.50
CA ASP A 22 -7.73 -2.80 0.40
C ASP A 22 -6.58 -3.29 -0.49
N GLN A 23 -5.53 -3.84 0.12
CA GLN A 23 -4.41 -4.46 -0.58
C GLN A 23 -4.74 -5.85 -1.13
N LYS A 24 -5.98 -6.34 -1.00
CA LYS A 24 -6.46 -7.65 -1.47
C LYS A 24 -5.60 -8.82 -0.98
N ILE A 25 -5.03 -8.69 0.21
CA ILE A 25 -4.26 -9.78 0.86
C ILE A 25 -5.24 -10.75 1.53
N VAL A 26 -6.28 -10.19 2.14
CA VAL A 26 -7.43 -10.94 2.64
C VAL A 26 -8.67 -10.38 1.96
N THR A 27 -9.52 -11.25 1.42
CA THR A 27 -10.83 -10.86 0.88
C THR A 27 -11.89 -11.49 1.77
N PRO A 28 -12.70 -10.69 2.49
CA PRO A 28 -13.77 -11.21 3.33
C PRO A 28 -14.73 -12.07 2.50
N LEU A 29 -15.27 -13.14 3.09
CA LEU A 29 -16.16 -14.07 2.40
C LEU A 29 -17.44 -13.38 1.87
N TYR A 30 -17.99 -12.42 2.63
CA TYR A 30 -19.19 -11.67 2.26
C TYR A 30 -18.89 -10.17 2.16
N PRO A 31 -18.25 -9.71 1.07
CA PRO A 31 -17.88 -8.32 0.93
C PRO A 31 -19.10 -7.47 0.55
N HIS A 32 -19.58 -6.63 1.46
CA HIS A 32 -20.45 -5.52 1.06
C HIS A 32 -19.59 -4.39 0.52
N ARG A 33 -19.79 -4.04 -0.76
CA ARG A 33 -19.14 -2.89 -1.44
C ARG A 33 -17.60 -2.85 -1.37
N ARG A 34 -16.93 -3.99 -1.10
CA ARG A 34 -15.46 -4.13 -0.94
C ARG A 34 -14.85 -3.24 0.14
N ARG A 35 -15.62 -2.75 1.11
CA ARG A 35 -15.07 -1.99 2.24
C ARG A 35 -15.00 -2.87 3.47
N ALA A 36 -13.90 -2.77 4.20
CA ALA A 36 -13.62 -3.63 5.34
C ALA A 36 -14.58 -3.43 6.53
N ASP A 37 -15.13 -2.22 6.67
CA ASP A 37 -16.09 -1.80 7.71
C ASP A 37 -17.53 -2.23 7.43
N GLU A 38 -17.88 -2.45 6.15
CA GLU A 38 -19.19 -2.93 5.73
C GLU A 38 -19.21 -4.45 5.50
N ALA A 39 -18.04 -5.12 5.48
CA ALA A 39 -17.92 -6.55 5.20
C ALA A 39 -18.25 -7.45 6.39
N GLU A 40 -18.70 -8.67 6.10
CA GLU A 40 -18.77 -9.75 7.09
C GLU A 40 -17.63 -10.75 6.86
N TYR A 41 -16.99 -11.12 7.96
CA TYR A 41 -15.85 -12.03 7.98
C TYR A 41 -16.26 -13.42 8.49
N ALA A 42 -15.76 -14.44 7.81
CA ALA A 42 -15.87 -15.84 8.20
C ALA A 42 -14.61 -16.29 8.95
N GLN A 43 -14.69 -17.42 9.68
CA GLN A 43 -13.58 -17.94 10.49
C GLN A 43 -12.26 -18.15 9.70
N GLU A 44 -12.37 -18.49 8.42
CA GLU A 44 -11.24 -18.61 7.51
C GLU A 44 -10.52 -17.26 7.29
N ASP A 45 -11.27 -16.16 7.22
CA ASP A 45 -10.73 -14.81 7.07
C ASP A 45 -9.91 -14.41 8.31
N LEU A 46 -10.38 -14.77 9.52
CA LEU A 46 -9.61 -14.56 10.75
C LEU A 46 -8.28 -15.33 10.74
N SER A 47 -8.31 -16.57 10.25
CA SER A 47 -7.10 -17.39 10.12
C SER A 47 -6.10 -16.76 9.14
N LYS A 48 -6.59 -16.27 8.00
CA LYS A 48 -5.77 -15.55 7.00
C LYS A 48 -5.21 -14.23 7.55
N LEU A 49 -6.01 -13.45 8.27
CA LEU A 49 -5.56 -12.20 8.91
C LEU A 49 -4.45 -12.47 9.94
N LYS A 50 -4.61 -13.49 10.78
CA LYS A 50 -3.57 -13.90 11.75
C LYS A 50 -2.30 -14.38 11.05
N ALA A 51 -2.42 -15.17 10.00
CA ALA A 51 -1.27 -15.62 9.20
C ALA A 51 -0.56 -14.44 8.53
N CYS A 52 -1.30 -13.52 7.90
CA CYS A 52 -0.76 -12.29 7.31
C CYS A 52 0.02 -11.48 8.34
N ALA A 53 -0.54 -11.26 9.53
CA ALA A 53 0.14 -10.53 10.60
C ALA A 53 1.44 -11.21 11.03
N ASN A 54 1.46 -12.55 11.17
CA ASN A 54 2.67 -13.28 11.53
C ASN A 54 3.74 -13.21 10.44
N LEU A 55 3.37 -13.36 9.17
CA LEU A 55 4.31 -13.20 8.04
C LEU A 55 4.88 -11.77 7.99
N ARG A 56 4.06 -10.77 8.29
CA ARG A 56 4.51 -9.37 8.38
C ARG A 56 5.42 -9.09 9.57
N ARG A 57 5.23 -9.76 10.70
CA ARG A 57 6.18 -9.73 11.84
C ARG A 57 7.54 -10.33 11.49
N LEU A 58 7.57 -11.27 10.55
CA LEU A 58 8.81 -11.79 9.96
C LEU A 58 9.39 -10.88 8.87
N GLU A 59 8.86 -9.67 8.69
CA GLU A 59 9.26 -8.70 7.66
C GLU A 59 9.07 -9.16 6.21
N LEU A 60 8.28 -10.21 5.93
CA LEU A 60 7.99 -10.58 4.53
C LEU A 60 7.23 -9.46 3.82
N PRO A 61 7.68 -8.99 2.63
CA PRO A 61 6.96 -8.02 1.81
C PRO A 61 5.49 -8.41 1.54
N LEU A 62 4.58 -7.43 1.48
CA LEU A 62 3.13 -7.68 1.38
C LEU A 62 2.72 -8.39 0.08
N ASP A 63 3.44 -8.15 -1.01
CA ASP A 63 3.33 -8.90 -2.28
C ASP A 63 3.66 -10.39 -2.07
N GLN A 64 4.75 -10.70 -1.38
CA GLN A 64 5.09 -12.08 -1.03
C GLN A 64 4.08 -12.70 -0.07
N VAL A 65 3.59 -11.94 0.92
CA VAL A 65 2.53 -12.41 1.83
C VAL A 65 1.27 -12.78 1.05
N ARG A 66 0.87 -11.95 0.07
CA ARG A 66 -0.28 -12.24 -0.80
C ARG A 66 -0.07 -13.55 -1.57
N GLU A 67 1.11 -13.78 -2.12
CA GLU A 67 1.41 -15.01 -2.87
C GLU A 67 1.48 -16.26 -1.98
N VAL A 68 2.04 -16.13 -0.76
CA VAL A 68 2.10 -17.21 0.23
C VAL A 68 0.69 -17.62 0.68
N LEU A 69 -0.22 -16.66 0.87
CA LEU A 69 -1.59 -16.94 1.25
C LEU A 69 -2.49 -17.36 0.08
N GLY A 70 -2.03 -17.18 -1.16
CA GLY A 70 -2.79 -17.47 -2.39
C GLY A 70 -2.60 -18.87 -2.97
N SER A 71 -1.41 -19.47 -2.83
CA SER A 71 -1.13 -20.83 -3.33
C SER A 71 -0.09 -21.57 -2.48
N ARG A 72 -0.29 -22.88 -2.31
CA ARG A 72 0.61 -23.75 -1.54
C ARG A 72 1.97 -23.93 -2.22
N GLU A 73 1.99 -24.02 -3.54
CA GLU A 73 3.23 -24.24 -4.31
C GLU A 73 4.12 -23.00 -4.30
N SER A 74 3.54 -21.80 -4.42
CA SER A 74 4.27 -20.53 -4.26
C SER A 74 4.76 -20.34 -2.82
N ALA A 75 3.95 -20.70 -1.83
CA ALA A 75 4.29 -20.52 -0.42
C ALA A 75 5.61 -21.21 -0.03
N ALA A 76 5.78 -22.49 -0.39
CA ALA A 76 6.98 -23.23 0.00
C ALA A 76 8.25 -22.60 -0.59
N LYS A 77 8.22 -22.24 -1.88
CA LYS A 77 9.35 -21.61 -2.55
C LYS A 77 9.69 -20.25 -1.94
N ILE A 78 8.68 -19.38 -1.78
CA ILE A 78 8.88 -18.03 -1.22
C ILE A 78 9.47 -18.09 0.18
N LEU A 79 8.96 -18.99 1.03
CA LEU A 79 9.45 -19.12 2.41
C LEU A 79 10.88 -19.67 2.47
N VAL A 80 11.25 -20.61 1.60
CA VAL A 80 12.63 -21.13 1.50
C VAL A 80 13.58 -20.04 1.02
N ASP A 81 13.21 -19.31 -0.03
CA ASP A 81 14.00 -18.20 -0.57
C ASP A 81 14.18 -17.10 0.50
N TYR A 82 13.09 -16.73 1.18
CA TYR A 82 13.12 -15.72 2.24
C TYR A 82 13.95 -16.15 3.46
N TYR A 83 13.87 -17.42 3.84
CA TYR A 83 14.74 -17.99 4.87
C TYR A 83 16.23 -17.86 4.50
N GLY A 84 16.59 -18.13 3.24
CA GLY A 84 17.94 -17.92 2.74
C GLY A 84 18.41 -16.46 2.86
N VAL A 85 17.53 -15.51 2.54
CA VAL A 85 17.80 -14.06 2.71
C VAL A 85 18.04 -13.71 4.18
N LEU A 86 17.17 -14.15 5.08
CA LEU A 86 17.32 -13.90 6.53
C LEU A 86 18.60 -14.52 7.08
N LYS A 87 18.93 -15.75 6.67
CA LYS A 87 20.15 -16.44 7.10
C LYS A 87 21.40 -15.67 6.67
N LYS A 88 21.47 -15.25 5.40
CA LYS A 88 22.59 -14.44 4.90
C LYS A 88 22.67 -13.09 5.61
N ARG A 89 21.53 -12.45 5.91
CA ARG A 89 21.50 -11.22 6.70
C ARG A 89 22.08 -11.45 8.09
N LEU A 90 21.66 -12.51 8.79
CA LEU A 90 22.17 -12.87 10.11
C LEU A 90 23.69 -13.11 10.08
N GLU A 91 24.19 -13.88 9.12
CA GLU A 91 25.63 -14.12 8.93
C GLU A 91 26.40 -12.80 8.74
N ASN A 92 25.89 -11.90 7.90
CA ASN A 92 26.49 -10.59 7.70
C ASN A 92 26.48 -9.72 8.99
N GLU A 93 25.36 -9.69 9.73
CA GLU A 93 25.30 -8.93 10.99
C GLU A 93 26.24 -9.51 12.06
N GLN A 94 26.41 -10.83 12.10
CA GLN A 94 27.38 -11.48 13.00
C GLN A 94 28.81 -11.07 12.68
N VAL A 95 29.19 -11.02 11.40
CA VAL A 95 30.52 -10.54 10.98
C VAL A 95 30.70 -9.07 11.39
N ARG A 96 29.70 -8.20 11.16
CA ARG A 96 29.77 -6.79 11.59
C ARG A 96 29.94 -6.64 13.08
N LEU A 97 29.15 -7.38 13.87
CA LEU A 97 29.23 -7.38 15.32
C LEU A 97 30.61 -7.85 15.78
N GLY A 98 31.12 -8.94 15.20
CA GLY A 98 32.46 -9.47 15.51
C GLY A 98 33.54 -8.43 15.27
N CYS A 99 33.50 -7.71 14.15
CA CYS A 99 34.43 -6.62 13.88
C CYS A 99 34.37 -5.52 14.94
N LEU A 100 33.16 -5.09 15.34
CA LEU A 100 32.99 -4.04 16.34
C LEU A 100 33.40 -4.48 17.75
N GLN A 101 33.19 -5.75 18.12
CA GLN A 101 33.54 -6.28 19.44
C GLN A 101 35.05 -6.29 19.71
N HIS A 102 35.86 -6.38 18.67
CA HIS A 102 37.32 -6.36 18.79
C HIS A 102 37.91 -4.94 18.78
N LEU A 103 37.08 -3.90 18.62
CA LEU A 103 37.49 -2.51 18.68
C LEU A 103 37.25 -1.95 20.07
N ASP A 104 38.22 -1.19 20.58
CA ASP A 104 38.00 -0.38 21.78
C ASP A 104 37.26 0.91 21.41
N LEU A 105 35.94 0.79 21.29
CA LEU A 105 35.06 1.87 20.81
C LEU A 105 34.99 3.09 21.73
N GLY A 106 35.56 3.01 22.94
CA GLY A 106 35.48 4.06 23.97
C GLY A 106 36.72 4.95 24.10
N GLN A 107 37.80 4.67 23.37
CA GLN A 107 39.10 5.30 23.60
C GLN A 107 39.63 6.16 22.45
N PHE A 108 38.80 6.49 21.48
CA PHE A 108 39.20 7.41 20.43
C PHE A 108 39.21 8.85 20.95
N GLU A 109 40.39 9.49 20.94
CA GLU A 109 40.53 10.90 21.33
C GLU A 109 40.42 11.84 20.11
N ASP A 110 40.77 11.34 18.92
CA ASP A 110 40.74 12.09 17.66
C ASP A 110 40.11 11.29 16.49
N ILE A 111 39.58 12.02 15.50
CA ILE A 111 38.98 11.45 14.29
C ILE A 111 40.00 10.72 13.42
N SER A 112 41.29 11.11 13.46
CA SER A 112 42.36 10.44 12.72
C SER A 112 42.53 9.00 13.17
N GLU A 113 42.48 8.74 14.48
CA GLU A 113 42.55 7.39 15.07
C GLU A 113 41.37 6.51 14.63
N ILE A 114 40.18 7.10 14.52
CA ILE A 114 38.99 6.41 14.00
C ILE A 114 39.21 6.03 12.54
N ILE A 115 39.66 6.97 11.71
CA ILE A 115 39.89 6.73 10.27
C ILE A 115 40.90 5.61 10.09
N ASP A 116 42.04 5.65 10.78
CA ASP A 116 43.09 4.65 10.67
C ASP A 116 42.60 3.28 11.13
N THR A 117 41.92 3.22 12.28
CA THR A 117 41.36 1.98 12.83
C THR A 117 40.35 1.34 11.87
N PHE A 118 39.44 2.13 11.29
CA PHE A 118 38.43 1.60 10.38
C PHE A 118 38.96 1.34 8.96
N ALA A 119 40.05 2.00 8.55
CA ALA A 119 40.74 1.73 7.27
C ALA A 119 41.45 0.36 7.28
N GLU A 120 41.90 -0.10 8.45
CA GLU A 120 42.52 -1.42 8.61
C GLU A 120 41.51 -2.58 8.67
N LEU A 121 40.21 -2.28 8.90
CA LEU A 121 39.16 -3.30 8.92
C LEU A 121 38.95 -3.89 7.53
N LYS A 122 39.41 -5.14 7.36
CA LYS A 122 39.14 -5.93 6.15
C LYS A 122 37.75 -6.58 6.26
N LEU A 123 36.72 -5.78 5.99
CA LEU A 123 35.34 -6.22 5.93
C LEU A 123 35.02 -6.79 4.53
N ASP A 124 35.00 -8.11 4.40
CA ASP A 124 34.47 -8.78 3.19
C ASP A 124 32.94 -8.85 3.24
N LEU A 125 32.31 -7.68 3.29
CA LEU A 125 30.85 -7.53 3.33
C LEU A 125 30.40 -6.54 2.25
N PRO A 126 29.25 -6.78 1.60
CA PRO A 126 28.70 -5.82 0.69
C PRO A 126 28.28 -4.56 1.44
N LEU A 127 28.39 -3.41 0.75
CA LEU A 127 27.79 -2.17 1.22
C LEU A 127 26.27 -2.35 1.42
N PRO A 128 25.67 -1.59 2.36
CA PRO A 128 24.22 -1.59 2.54
C PRO A 128 23.50 -1.34 1.20
N GLY A 129 22.44 -2.10 0.93
CA GLY A 129 21.72 -2.01 -0.35
C GLY A 129 21.22 -0.60 -0.69
N ARG A 130 20.89 0.22 0.31
CA ARG A 130 20.52 1.64 0.11
C ARG A 130 21.61 2.50 -0.54
N ASP A 131 22.87 2.10 -0.38
CA ASP A 131 24.04 2.83 -0.88
C ASP A 131 24.42 2.33 -2.30
N THR A 132 23.93 1.16 -2.72
CA THR A 132 24.20 0.56 -4.03
C THR A 132 22.99 0.59 -4.99
N ASP A 133 21.76 0.62 -4.49
CA ASP A 133 20.51 0.63 -5.27
C ASP A 133 20.10 2.03 -5.75
N HIS A 134 20.98 2.72 -6.47
CA HIS A 134 20.64 4.01 -7.07
C HIS A 134 19.50 3.91 -8.12
N ASP A 135 19.37 2.76 -8.78
CA ASP A 135 18.35 2.54 -9.82
C ASP A 135 16.95 2.26 -9.23
N ALA A 136 16.84 1.53 -8.12
CA ALA A 136 15.55 1.22 -7.50
C ALA A 136 14.88 2.46 -6.89
N ASP A 137 15.67 3.39 -6.34
CA ASP A 137 15.13 4.67 -5.86
C ASP A 137 14.71 5.59 -7.01
N ARG A 138 15.44 5.54 -8.14
CA ARG A 138 15.08 6.24 -9.37
C ARG A 138 13.78 5.71 -9.98
N GLU A 139 13.61 4.39 -10.07
CA GLU A 139 12.39 3.76 -10.59
C GLU A 139 11.18 4.05 -9.69
N ARG A 140 11.34 4.01 -8.36
CA ARG A 140 10.28 4.39 -7.42
C ARG A 140 9.85 5.85 -7.59
N ARG A 141 10.80 6.77 -7.75
CA ARG A 141 10.49 8.19 -8.05
C ARG A 141 9.79 8.35 -9.39
N LEU A 142 10.21 7.63 -10.42
CA LEU A 142 9.59 7.67 -11.75
C LEU A 142 8.16 7.14 -11.74
N THR A 143 7.92 5.99 -11.10
CA THR A 143 6.56 5.42 -10.96
C THR A 143 5.65 6.31 -10.16
N PHE A 144 6.13 6.86 -9.03
CA PHE A 144 5.34 7.78 -8.21
C PHE A 144 4.99 9.06 -8.98
N ASN A 145 5.94 9.64 -9.72
CA ASN A 145 5.69 10.82 -10.56
C ASN A 145 4.70 10.52 -11.69
N LYS A 146 4.79 9.34 -12.32
CA LYS A 146 3.85 8.92 -13.37
C LYS A 146 2.43 8.75 -12.83
N MET A 147 2.29 8.05 -11.71
CA MET A 147 0.99 7.84 -11.06
C MET A 147 0.35 9.18 -10.62
N ARG A 148 1.17 10.12 -10.15
CA ARG A 148 0.72 11.47 -9.80
C ARG A 148 0.26 12.27 -11.03
N ALA A 149 0.95 12.14 -12.16
CA ALA A 149 0.54 12.75 -13.43
C ALA A 149 -0.79 12.17 -13.93
N GLU A 150 -0.96 10.85 -13.89
CA GLU A 150 -2.22 10.17 -14.26
C GLU A 150 -3.40 10.62 -13.37
N LEU A 151 -3.17 10.80 -12.06
CA LEU A 151 -4.19 11.32 -11.15
C LEU A 151 -4.59 12.76 -11.50
N TYR A 152 -3.64 13.64 -11.81
CA TYR A 152 -3.94 14.99 -12.27
C TYR A 152 -4.75 14.99 -13.57
N GLU A 153 -4.40 14.15 -14.54
CA GLU A 153 -5.17 14.03 -15.79
C GLU A 153 -6.62 13.58 -15.51
N LEU A 154 -6.82 12.55 -14.68
CA LEU A 154 -8.15 12.09 -14.30
C LEU A 154 -8.97 13.17 -13.60
N GLU A 155 -8.37 13.95 -12.71
CA GLU A 155 -9.02 15.09 -12.06
C GLU A 155 -9.45 16.17 -13.06
N THR A 156 -8.57 16.51 -14.01
CA THR A 156 -8.90 17.51 -15.05
C THR A 156 -10.04 17.03 -15.95
N ILE A 157 -10.03 15.76 -16.38
CA ILE A 157 -11.11 15.15 -17.17
C ILE A 157 -12.42 15.19 -16.40
N ARG A 158 -12.41 14.82 -15.11
CA ARG A 158 -13.58 14.88 -14.24
C ARG A 158 -14.12 16.32 -14.11
N GLN A 159 -13.23 17.30 -13.96
CA GLN A 159 -13.60 18.71 -13.86
C GLN A 159 -14.21 19.22 -15.17
N GLN A 160 -13.66 18.86 -16.32
CA GLN A 160 -14.23 19.20 -17.63
C GLN A 160 -15.62 18.58 -17.83
N LEU A 161 -15.79 17.29 -17.49
CA LEU A 161 -17.09 16.61 -17.53
C LEU A 161 -18.12 17.30 -16.62
N SER A 162 -17.72 17.75 -15.43
CA SER A 162 -18.63 18.49 -14.53
C SER A 162 -19.10 19.82 -15.12
N ARG A 163 -18.20 20.57 -15.79
CA ARG A 163 -18.52 21.82 -16.47
C ARG A 163 -19.44 21.58 -17.68
N SER A 164 -19.21 20.50 -18.43
CA SER A 164 -20.05 20.10 -19.55
C SER A 164 -21.47 19.73 -19.10
N LYS A 165 -21.61 18.90 -18.06
CA LYS A 165 -22.91 18.54 -17.47
C LYS A 165 -23.70 19.76 -16.99
N SER A 166 -23.04 20.76 -16.38
CA SER A 166 -23.70 22.01 -15.96
C SER A 166 -24.26 22.81 -17.15
N ARG A 167 -23.58 22.82 -18.30
CA ARG A 167 -24.08 23.50 -19.50
C ARG A 167 -25.31 22.82 -20.08
N TYR A 168 -25.30 21.50 -20.22
CA TYR A 168 -26.46 20.74 -20.70
C TYR A 168 -27.66 20.88 -19.76
N PHE A 169 -27.43 20.85 -18.44
CA PHE A 169 -28.50 21.03 -17.47
C PHE A 169 -29.14 22.44 -17.56
N ARG A 170 -28.33 23.49 -17.72
CA ARG A 170 -28.85 24.87 -17.94
C ARG A 170 -29.65 24.98 -19.23
N LEU A 171 -29.17 24.42 -20.34
CA LEU A 171 -29.89 24.42 -21.61
C LEU A 171 -31.21 23.65 -21.51
N MET A 172 -31.20 22.48 -20.86
CA MET A 172 -32.41 21.68 -20.64
C MET A 172 -33.46 22.45 -19.84
N LEU A 173 -33.06 23.18 -18.79
CA LEU A 173 -33.95 24.05 -18.02
C LEU A 173 -34.58 25.17 -18.85
N ILE A 174 -33.79 25.81 -19.73
CA ILE A 174 -34.30 26.86 -20.63
C ILE A 174 -35.34 26.27 -21.60
N PHE A 175 -35.05 25.12 -22.20
CA PHE A 175 -36.00 24.43 -23.10
C PHE A 175 -37.29 24.03 -22.38
N LEU A 176 -37.18 23.50 -21.15
CA LEU A 176 -38.34 23.16 -20.33
C LEU A 176 -39.20 24.39 -20.03
N PHE A 177 -38.58 25.51 -19.69
CA PHE A 177 -39.31 26.75 -19.41
C PHE A 177 -40.04 27.30 -20.65
N LEU A 178 -39.39 27.27 -21.82
CA LEU A 178 -40.01 27.63 -23.11
C LEU A 178 -41.18 26.70 -23.45
N PHE A 179 -41.02 25.40 -23.21
CA PHE A 179 -42.08 24.41 -23.44
C PHE A 179 -43.31 24.67 -22.57
N ILE A 180 -43.11 24.98 -21.28
CA ILE A 180 -44.20 25.34 -20.36
C ILE A 180 -44.87 26.65 -20.79
N ALA A 181 -44.10 27.66 -21.21
CA ALA A 181 -44.65 28.93 -21.71
C ALA A 181 -45.50 28.74 -22.98
N CYS A 182 -45.04 27.90 -23.92
CA CYS A 182 -45.81 27.53 -25.11
C CYS A 182 -47.10 26.79 -24.76
N LEU A 183 -47.05 25.83 -23.84
CA LEU A 183 -48.25 25.12 -23.37
C LEU A 183 -49.24 26.10 -22.71
N GLY A 184 -48.77 27.03 -21.88
CA GLY A 184 -49.61 28.06 -21.28
C GLY A 184 -50.30 28.93 -22.33
N TRP A 185 -49.60 29.32 -23.39
CA TRP A 185 -50.16 30.08 -24.52
C TRP A 185 -51.24 29.30 -25.28
N ILE A 186 -51.04 28.00 -25.49
CA ILE A 186 -51.99 27.12 -26.20
C ILE A 186 -53.26 26.89 -25.37
N ILE A 187 -53.14 26.81 -24.04
CA ILE A 187 -54.26 26.54 -23.13
C ILE A 187 -55.02 27.84 -22.78
N SER A 188 -54.35 29.00 -22.80
CA SER A 188 -54.93 30.32 -22.52
C SER A 188 -56.24 30.67 -23.26
N PRO A 189 -56.43 30.35 -24.56
CA PRO A 189 -57.68 30.65 -25.28
C PRO A 189 -58.86 29.74 -24.91
N TYR A 190 -58.65 28.68 -24.12
CA TYR A 190 -59.71 27.75 -23.71
C TYR A 190 -60.19 27.95 -22.27
N LEU A 191 -59.68 28.98 -21.59
CA LEU A 191 -59.98 29.30 -20.18
C LEU A 191 -60.83 30.58 -20.01
N PHE A 192 -61.36 31.14 -21.10
CA PHE A 192 -62.27 32.29 -21.11
C PHE A 192 -63.59 31.95 -21.80
#